data_AF-A0A528CI93-F1
#
_entry.id   AF-A0A528CI93-F1
#
_cell.length_a   1.000
_cell.length_b   1.000
_cell.length_c   1.000
_cell.angle_alpha   90.00
_cell.angle_beta   90.00
_cell.angle_gamma   90.00
#
_symmetry.space_group_name_H-M   'P 1'
#
loop_
_entity.id
_entity.type
_entity.pdbx_description
1 polymer ?
#
loop_
_entity_poly.entity_id
_entity_poly.type
_entity_poly.pdbx_seq_one_letter_code
_entity_poly.pdbx_strand_id
1 'polypeptide(L)' 'TYGSRSGAVGMSAIVKALDKVEAKAKKIAAHLLEADEGDIVIENGALKVTGTDRQVPWFQMALAAYTAHNLPDS' A
#
# COMPACT_ATOMS: atom_id res chain seq x y z
N THR A 1 -32.46 15.68 8.57
CA THR A 1 -31.43 14.61 8.59
C THR A 1 -30.07 15.25 8.39
N TYR A 2 -29.43 15.99 9.30
CA TYR A 2 -29.13 15.91 10.74
C TYR A 2 -28.23 14.73 11.16
N GLY A 3 -26.92 14.99 11.13
CA GLY A 3 -25.98 14.51 12.15
C GLY A 3 -25.11 13.29 11.83
N SER A 4 -25.69 12.14 11.49
CA SER A 4 -24.96 10.86 11.67
C SER A 4 -24.65 10.06 10.40
N ARG A 5 -24.89 10.61 9.20
CA ARG A 5 -24.62 9.88 7.94
C ARG A 5 -23.27 10.26 7.31
N SER A 6 -22.84 11.52 7.42
CA SER A 6 -21.60 12.00 6.79
C SER A 6 -20.33 11.43 7.43
N GLY A 7 -20.34 11.18 8.75
CA GLY A 7 -19.22 10.52 9.43
C GLY A 7 -19.03 9.07 9.00
N ALA A 8 -20.12 8.28 8.98
CA ALA A 8 -20.06 6.86 8.62
C ALA A 8 -19.72 6.60 7.14
N VAL A 9 -20.26 7.41 6.22
CA VAL A 9 -19.97 7.26 4.78
C VAL A 9 -18.64 7.90 4.38
N GLY A 10 -18.25 9.01 5.03
CA GLY A 10 -16.97 9.67 4.79
C GLY A 10 -15.79 8.83 5.26
N MET A 11 -15.88 8.25 6.47
CA MET A 11 -14.83 7.38 7.01
C MET A 11 -14.73 6.05 6.24
N SER A 12 -15.85 5.46 5.82
CA SER A 12 -15.81 4.24 5.00
C SER A 12 -15.25 4.48 3.59
N ALA A 13 -15.38 5.68 3.02
CA ALA A 13 -14.73 6.03 1.77
C ALA A 13 -13.20 6.16 1.93
N ILE A 14 -12.73 6.75 3.04
CA ILE A 14 -11.31 6.85 3.36
C ILE A 14 -10.69 5.48 3.57
N VAL A 15 -11.33 4.60 4.36
CA VAL A 15 -10.84 3.23 4.59
C VAL A 15 -10.73 2.48 3.26
N LYS A 16 -11.77 2.51 2.42
CA LYS A 16 -11.72 1.87 1.09
C LYS A 16 -10.62 2.44 0.17
N ALA A 17 -10.32 3.72 0.28
CA ALA A 17 -9.23 4.33 -0.47
C ALA A 17 -7.87 3.86 0.07
N LEU A 18 -7.70 3.80 1.39
CA LEU A 18 -6.51 3.28 2.06
C LEU A 18 -6.28 1.81 1.71
N ASP A 19 -7.33 0.96 1.72
CA ASP A 19 -7.22 -0.45 1.33
C ASP A 19 -6.67 -0.60 -0.11
N LYS A 20 -7.12 0.26 -1.04
CA LYS A 20 -6.63 0.28 -2.42
C LYS A 20 -5.18 0.75 -2.52
N VAL A 21 -4.79 1.74 -1.72
CA VAL A 21 -3.41 2.24 -1.66
C VAL A 21 -2.49 1.16 -1.09
N GLU A 22 -2.92 0.48 -0.02
CA GLU A 22 -2.18 -0.61 0.59
C GLU A 22 -1.99 -1.77 -0.38
N ALA A 23 -3.05 -2.20 -1.07
CA ALA A 23 -2.96 -3.27 -2.08
C ALA A 23 -1.97 -2.92 -3.20
N LYS A 24 -2.00 -1.68 -3.71
CA LYS A 24 -1.03 -1.24 -4.74
C LYS A 24 0.40 -1.15 -4.19
N ALA A 25 0.56 -0.65 -2.97
CA ALA A 25 1.86 -0.53 -2.34
C ALA A 25 2.50 -1.92 -2.13
N LYS A 26 1.71 -2.90 -1.66
CA LYS A 26 2.14 -4.29 -1.54
C LYS A 26 2.53 -4.90 -2.89
N LYS A 27 1.74 -4.69 -3.94
CA LYS A 27 2.08 -5.10 -5.32
C LYS A 27 3.43 -4.58 -5.79
N ILE A 28 3.67 -3.28 -5.63
CA ILE A 28 4.90 -2.64 -6.07
C ILE A 28 6.08 -3.11 -5.24
N ALA A 29 5.92 -3.20 -3.91
CA ALA A 29 6.99 -3.68 -3.04
C ALA A 29 7.30 -5.17 -3.25
N ALA A 30 6.29 -6.01 -3.47
CA ALA A 30 6.44 -7.41 -3.85
C ALA A 30 7.27 -7.55 -5.12
N HIS A 31 6.96 -6.75 -6.14
CA HIS A 31 7.73 -6.73 -7.38
C HIS A 31 9.17 -6.23 -7.19
N LEU A 32 9.37 -5.16 -6.40
CA LEU A 32 10.71 -4.61 -6.11
C LEU A 32 11.59 -5.54 -5.25
N LEU A 33 10.97 -6.34 -4.37
CA LEU A 33 11.66 -7.23 -3.45
C LEU A 33 11.74 -8.68 -3.95
N GLU A 34 11.16 -8.96 -5.13
CA GLU A 34 10.98 -10.29 -5.72
C GLU A 34 10.35 -11.28 -4.73
N ALA A 35 9.30 -10.83 -4.04
CA ALA A 35 8.58 -11.56 -3.01
C ALA A 35 7.07 -11.61 -3.30
N ASP A 36 6.35 -12.47 -2.60
CA ASP A 36 4.89 -12.54 -2.71
C ASP A 36 4.21 -11.34 -2.02
N GLU A 37 3.12 -10.84 -2.62
CA GLU A 37 2.33 -9.74 -2.05
C GLU A 37 1.81 -10.05 -0.64
N GLY A 38 1.50 -11.33 -0.38
CA GLY A 38 1.01 -11.82 0.91
C GLY A 38 2.07 -11.78 2.01
N ASP A 39 3.35 -11.76 1.66
CA ASP A 39 4.46 -11.71 2.61
C ASP A 39 4.88 -10.26 2.90
N ILE A 40 4.33 -9.26 2.22
CA ILE A 40 4.65 -7.85 2.45
C ILE A 40 3.87 -7.28 3.63
N VAL A 41 4.60 -6.85 4.65
CA VAL A 41 4.08 -6.11 5.80
C VAL A 41 4.52 -4.65 5.75
N ILE A 42 3.63 -3.73 6.12
CA ILE A 42 3.93 -2.30 6.22
C ILE A 42 4.14 -1.97 7.69
N GLU A 43 5.39 -1.73 8.07
CA GLU A 43 5.76 -1.43 9.45
C GLU A 43 6.80 -0.31 9.49
N ASN A 44 6.72 0.55 10.51
CA ASN A 44 7.67 1.65 10.72
C ASN A 44 7.89 2.55 9.48
N GLY A 45 6.87 2.73 8.64
CA GLY A 45 6.98 3.52 7.42
C GLY A 45 7.83 2.86 6.31
N ALA A 46 7.96 1.53 6.33
CA ALA A 46 8.60 0.75 5.29
C ALA A 46 7.76 -0.48 4.94
N LEU A 47 7.94 -1.01 3.72
CA LEU A 47 7.38 -2.28 3.28
C LEU A 47 8.46 -3.34 3.44
N LYS A 48 8.21 -4.34 4.26
CA LYS A 48 9.16 -5.39 4.61
C LYS A 48 8.59 -6.74 4.21
N VAL A 49 9.46 -7.65 3.76
CA VAL A 49 9.09 -9.05 3.52
C VAL A 49 9.15 -9.81 4.85
N THR A 50 8.05 -10.45 5.22
CA THR A 50 7.90 -11.25 6.44
C THR A 50 8.98 -12.32 6.50
N GLY A 51 9.64 -12.45 7.65
CA GLY A 51 10.69 -13.45 7.86
C GLY A 51 12.02 -13.16 7.19
N THR A 52 12.21 -11.99 6.56
CA THR A 52 13.50 -11.58 5.98
C THR A 52 13.92 -10.19 6.49
N ASP A 53 15.14 -9.77 6.13
CA ASP A 53 15.64 -8.41 6.38
C ASP A 53 15.48 -7.49 5.16
N ARG A 54 14.75 -7.95 4.13
CA ARG A 54 14.49 -7.17 2.92
C ARG A 54 13.34 -6.19 3.17
N GLN A 55 13.61 -4.90 2.95
CA GLN A 55 12.61 -3.86 3.08
C GLN A 55 12.85 -2.72 2.10
N VAL A 56 11.77 -2.07 1.65
CA VAL A 56 11.78 -0.85 0.86
C VAL A 56 11.14 0.27 1.69
N PRO A 57 11.81 1.41 1.88
CA PRO A 57 11.21 2.55 2.55
C PRO A 57 9.97 3.05 1.80
N TRP A 58 8.94 3.51 2.54
CA TRP A 58 7.69 3.99 1.94
C TRP A 58 7.91 5.07 0.87
N PHE A 59 8.87 5.97 1.08
CA PHE A 59 9.18 7.03 0.12
C PHE A 59 9.77 6.48 -1.19
N GLN A 60 10.57 5.40 -1.15
CA GLN A 60 11.10 4.77 -2.36
C GLN A 60 10.01 4.04 -3.12
N MET A 61 9.14 3.31 -2.42
CA MET A 61 7.96 2.68 -3.04
C MET A 61 7.04 3.74 -3.66
N ALA A 62 6.77 4.83 -2.96
CA ALA A 62 5.94 5.93 -3.47
C ALA A 62 6.56 6.59 -4.71
N LEU A 63 7.89 6.77 -4.72
CA LEU A 63 8.61 7.28 -5.88
C LEU A 63 8.55 6.29 -7.05
N ALA A 64 8.74 4.99 -6.82
CA ALA A 64 8.61 3.94 -7.84
C ALA A 64 7.18 3.84 -8.40
N ALA A 65 6.17 4.03 -7.56
CA ALA A 65 4.77 4.12 -7.97
C ALA A 65 4.51 5.36 -8.83
N TYR A 66 5.14 6.50 -8.49
CA TYR A 66 4.98 7.77 -9.18
C TYR A 66 5.72 7.82 -10.53
N THR A 67 6.92 7.25 -10.61
CA THR A 67 7.72 7.22 -11.85
C THR A 67 7.22 6.20 -12.86
N ALA A 68 6.18 5.42 -12.53
CA ALA A 68 5.49 4.46 -13.40
C ALA A 68 6.42 3.44 -14.10
N HIS A 69 7.65 3.28 -13.61
CA HIS A 69 8.69 2.55 -14.34
C HIS A 69 8.58 1.03 -14.17
N ASN A 70 7.63 0.55 -13.36
CA ASN A 70 7.39 -0.88 -13.15
C ASN A 70 6.02 -1.17 -12.49
N LEU A 71 4.95 -0.49 -12.94
CA LEU A 71 3.61 -0.88 -12.53
C LEU A 71 3.28 -2.24 -13.18
N PRO A 72 2.91 -3.29 -12.41
CA PRO A 72 2.43 -4.52 -12.99
C PRO A 72 1.17 -4.22 -13.82
N ASP A 73 1.15 -4.68 -15.07
CA ASP A 73 -0.02 -4.54 -15.93
C ASP A 73 -1.23 -5.25 -15.30
N SER A 74 -2.27 -4.44 -15.04
CA SER A 74 -3.70 -4.77 -14.79
C SER A 74 -4.04 -6.02 -13.97
#